data_AF-A0AA50VTN4-F1
#
_entry.id   AF-A0AA50VTN4-F1
#
_cell.length_a   1.000
_cell.length_b   1.000
_cell.length_c   1.000
_cell.angle_alpha   90.00
_cell.angle_beta   90.00
_cell.angle_gamma   90.00
#
_symmetry.space_group_name_H-M   'P 1'
#
loop_
_entity.id
_entity.type
_entity.pdbx_description
1 polymer ?
#
loop_
_entity_poly.entity_id
_entity_poly.type
_entity_poly.pdbx_seq_one_letter_code
_entity_poly.pdbx_strand_id
1 'polypeptide(L)' 'IDNAAVDFVLNLNTKNNRRKVTRVLFSVARTRLDLLPFYSRFAAILYPVLPDVCVDLCQMLKQDFKYHVRKKDQINIES' A
#
# COMPACT_ATOMS: atom_id res chain seq x y z
N ILE A 1 -5.78 -9.19 -10.38
CA ILE A 1 -5.79 -8.36 -9.16
C ILE A 1 -7.20 -7.89 -8.81
N ASP A 2 -8.01 -7.52 -9.80
CA ASP A 2 -9.40 -7.06 -9.63
C ASP A 2 -10.27 -8.08 -8.90
N ASN A 3 -10.24 -9.35 -9.30
CA ASN A 3 -10.97 -10.42 -8.61
C ASN A 3 -10.56 -10.55 -7.13
N ALA A 4 -9.28 -10.34 -6.81
CA ALA A 4 -8.83 -10.36 -5.42
C ALA A 4 -9.33 -9.15 -4.62
N ALA A 5 -9.48 -7.99 -5.26
CA ALA A 5 -10.08 -6.81 -4.63
C ALA A 5 -11.57 -7.04 -4.36
N VAL A 6 -12.30 -7.61 -5.32
CA VAL A 6 -13.71 -8.01 -5.15
C VAL A 6 -13.84 -9.03 -4.02
N ASP A 7 -13.06 -10.10 -4.05
CA ASP A 7 -13.06 -11.13 -2.99
C ASP A 7 -12.73 -10.54 -1.61
N PHE A 8 -11.75 -9.64 -1.54
CA PHE A 8 -11.41 -8.97 -0.28
C PHE A 8 -12.58 -8.15 0.27
N VAL A 9 -13.26 -7.38 -0.58
CA VAL A 9 -14.42 -6.56 -0.19
C VAL A 9 -15.58 -7.42 0.29
N LEU A 10 -15.88 -8.51 -0.44
CA LEU A 10 -17.05 -9.34 -0.16
C LEU A 10 -16.83 -10.28 1.04
N ASN A 11 -15.63 -10.87 1.15
CA ASN A 11 -15.41 -12.00 2.05
C ASN A 11 -14.45 -11.69 3.20
N LEU A 12 -13.58 -10.67 3.07
CA LEU A 12 -12.49 -10.42 4.02
C LEU A 12 -12.52 -9.03 4.66
N ASN A 13 -13.57 -8.24 4.42
CA ASN A 13 -13.70 -6.86 4.90
C ASN A 13 -13.96 -6.78 6.42
N THR A 14 -12.89 -6.91 7.19
CA THR A 14 -12.89 -6.63 8.63
C THR A 14 -11.87 -5.54 8.95
N LYS A 15 -12.08 -4.79 10.03
CA LYS A 15 -11.14 -3.75 10.49
C LYS A 15 -9.71 -4.27 10.63
N ASN A 16 -9.55 -5.50 11.12
CA ASN A 16 -8.24 -6.12 11.29
C ASN A 16 -7.60 -6.47 9.93
N ASN A 17 -8.38 -6.99 8.99
CA ASN A 17 -7.86 -7.34 7.67
C ASN A 17 -7.52 -6.10 6.83
N ARG A 18 -8.29 -5.02 6.95
CA ARG A 18 -7.95 -3.73 6.32
C ARG A 18 -6.61 -3.19 6.82
N ARG A 19 -6.38 -3.21 8.13
CA ARG A 19 -5.07 -2.86 8.71
C ARG A 19 -3.94 -3.76 8.20
N LYS A 20 -4.19 -5.07 8.07
CA LYS A 20 -3.20 -6.02 7.53
C LYS A 20 -2.89 -5.70 6.06
N VAL A 21 -3.91 -5.48 5.22
CA VAL A 21 -3.71 -5.20 3.80
C VAL A 21 -2.98 -3.87 3.60
N THR A 22 -3.31 -2.81 4.36
CA THR A 22 -2.58 -1.54 4.32
C THR A 22 -1.08 -1.73 4.58
N ARG A 23 -0.71 -2.56 5.56
CA ARG A 23 0.70 -2.86 5.84
C ARG A 23 1.37 -3.64 4.71
N VAL A 24 0.68 -4.62 4.12
CA VAL A 24 1.21 -5.38 2.98
C VAL A 24 1.45 -4.47 1.77
N LEU A 25 0.51 -3.56 1.48
CA LEU A 25 0.64 -2.60 0.39
C LEU A 25 1.78 -1.59 0.63
N PHE A 26 2.09 -1.27 1.88
CA PHE A 26 3.20 -0.38 2.25
C PHE A 26 4.57 -1.09 2.23
N SER A 27 4.66 -2.30 2.78
CA SER A 27 5.92 -3.03 2.98
C SER A 27 6.35 -3.86 1.76
N VAL A 28 6.35 -3.25 0.58
CA VAL A 28 6.79 -3.93 -0.66
C VAL A 28 8.29 -4.17 -0.62
N ALA A 29 8.71 -5.42 -0.85
CA ALA A 29 10.12 -5.76 -0.93
C ALA A 29 10.77 -5.08 -2.16
N ARG A 30 11.96 -4.50 -1.99
CA ARG A 30 12.71 -3.84 -3.08
C ARG A 30 13.02 -4.77 -4.26
N THR A 31 13.07 -6.07 -4.03
CA THR A 31 13.25 -7.07 -5.11
C THR A 31 11.98 -7.33 -5.91
N ARG A 32 10.85 -6.75 -5.51
CA ARG A 32 9.51 -6.99 -6.08
C ARG A 32 8.77 -5.71 -6.46
N LEU A 33 9.50 -4.71 -6.98
CA LEU A 33 8.90 -3.46 -7.45
C LEU A 33 7.90 -3.69 -8.61
N ASP A 34 7.99 -4.82 -9.30
CA ASP A 34 7.00 -5.30 -10.28
C ASP A 34 5.57 -5.38 -9.70
N LEU A 35 5.43 -5.50 -8.38
CA LEU A 35 4.14 -5.57 -7.70
C LEU A 35 3.47 -4.20 -7.52
N LEU A 36 4.22 -3.10 -7.55
CA LEU A 36 3.71 -1.76 -7.24
C LEU A 36 2.52 -1.32 -8.11
N PRO A 37 2.52 -1.54 -9.44
CA PRO A 37 1.36 -1.20 -10.27
C PRO A 37 0.10 -2.01 -9.88
N PHE A 38 0.27 -3.30 -9.56
CA PHE A 38 -0.84 -4.16 -9.14
C PHE A 38 -1.40 -3.74 -7.79
N TYR A 39 -0.54 -3.43 -6.81
CA TYR A 39 -0.94 -2.96 -5.49
C TYR A 39 -1.63 -1.59 -5.56
N SER A 40 -1.15 -0.70 -6.44
CA SER A 40 -1.79 0.59 -6.70
C SER A 40 -3.20 0.41 -7.29
N ARG A 41 -3.37 -0.50 -8.26
CA ARG A 41 -4.68 -0.83 -8.83
C ARG A 41 -5.62 -1.43 -7.79
N PHE A 42 -5.12 -2.36 -6.96
CA PHE A 42 -5.90 -2.95 -5.86
C PHE A 42 -6.40 -1.86 -4.90
N ALA A 43 -5.53 -0.97 -4.45
CA ALA A 43 -5.91 0.15 -3.58
C ALA A 43 -6.95 1.07 -4.25
N ALA A 44 -6.78 1.39 -5.54
CA ALA A 44 -7.72 2.21 -6.29
C ALA A 44 -9.12 1.58 -6.39
N ILE A 45 -9.21 0.25 -6.55
CA ILE A 45 -10.49 -0.48 -6.57
C ILE A 45 -11.15 -0.45 -5.18
N LEU A 46 -10.37 -0.53 -4.10
CA LEU A 46 -10.90 -0.46 -2.75
C LEU A 46 -11.39 0.94 -2.36
N TYR A 47 -10.76 2.00 -2.86
CA TYR A 47 -10.99 3.38 -2.39
C TYR A 47 -12.47 3.81 -2.34
N PRO A 48 -13.32 3.56 -3.35
CA PRO A 48 -14.71 4.01 -3.33
C PRO A 48 -15.56 3.36 -2.22
N VAL A 49 -15.16 2.18 -1.74
CA VAL A 49 -15.93 1.38 -0.77
C VAL A 49 -15.25 1.25 0.60
N LEU A 50 -13.91 1.32 0.62
CA LEU A 50 -13.04 1.16 1.78
C LEU A 50 -11.94 2.25 1.78
N PRO A 51 -12.31 3.54 1.90
CA PRO A 51 -11.35 4.64 1.77
C PRO A 51 -10.29 4.65 2.88
N ASP A 52 -10.58 4.06 4.04
CA ASP A 52 -9.67 4.03 5.19
C ASP A 52 -8.34 3.32 4.87
N VAL A 53 -8.38 2.24 4.08
CA VAL A 53 -7.18 1.53 3.62
C VAL A 53 -6.23 2.48 2.88
N CYS A 54 -6.76 3.27 1.95
CA CYS A 54 -5.98 4.16 1.09
C CYS A 54 -5.52 5.41 1.83
N VAL A 55 -6.35 5.97 2.71
CA VAL A 55 -5.99 7.14 3.54
C VAL A 55 -4.81 6.80 4.44
N ASP A 56 -4.87 5.67 5.15
CA ASP A 56 -3.79 5.20 6.01
C ASP A 56 -2.53 4.90 5.19
N LEU A 57 -2.66 4.23 4.05
CA LEU A 57 -1.54 3.93 3.14
C LEU A 57 -0.85 5.23 2.67
N CYS A 58 -1.61 6.21 2.20
CA CYS A 58 -1.07 7.49 1.76
C CYS A 58 -0.38 8.26 2.89
N GLN A 59 -0.90 8.19 4.11
CA GLN A 59 -0.27 8.81 5.27
C GLN A 59 1.08 8.16 5.57
N MET A 60 1.15 6.83 5.58
CA MET A 60 2.38 6.08 5.79
C MET A 60 3.44 6.43 4.72
N LEU A 61 3.05 6.42 3.44
CA LEU A 61 3.94 6.77 2.33
C LEU A 61 4.47 8.22 2.42
N LYS A 62 3.60 9.18 2.79
CA LYS A 62 4.03 10.58 2.99
C LYS A 62 5.01 10.72 4.14
N GLN A 63 4.80 9.98 5.23
CA GLN A 63 5.71 10.01 6.38
C GLN A 63 7.07 9.41 6.02
N ASP A 64 7.07 8.27 5.32
CA ASP A 64 8.28 7.58 4.88
C ASP A 64 9.08 8.42 3.88
N PHE A 65 8.39 9.04 2.92
CA PHE A 65 9.00 10.00 2.00
C PHE A 65 9.67 11.16 2.75
N LYS A 66 8.96 11.78 3.71
CA LYS A 66 9.54 12.86 4.54
C LYS A 66 10.74 12.39 5.35
N TYR A 67 10.70 11.17 5.88
CA TYR A 67 11.82 10.57 6.60
C TYR A 67 13.04 10.43 5.70
N HIS A 68 12.87 9.84 4.52
CA HIS A 68 13.95 9.67 3.54
C HIS A 68 14.54 11.01 3.07
N VAL A 69 13.71 12.01 2.77
CA VAL A 69 14.16 13.36 2.39
C VAL A 69 14.99 14.02 3.50
N ARG A 70 14.57 13.89 4.75
CA ARG A 70 15.28 14.50 5.90
C ARG A 70 16.59 13.81 6.22
N LYS A 71 16.62 12.48 6.14
CA LYS A 71 17.80 11.70 6.56
C LYS A 71 19.01 11.92 5.65
N LYS A 72 18.80 12.32 4.38
CA LYS A 72 19.85 12.47 3.35
C LYS A 72 20.72 11.23 3.14
N ASP A 73 20.29 10.06 3.61
CA ASP A 73 20.99 8.80 3.39
C ASP A 73 20.81 8.38 1.92
N GLN A 74 21.91 8.36 1.17
CA GLN A 74 21.96 7.79 -0.19
C GLN A 74 22.01 6.25 -0.19
N ILE A 75 21.86 5.62 0.97
CA ILE A 75 21.95 4.16 1.09
C ILE A 75 20.72 3.56 0.39
N ASN A 76 20.95 2.90 -0.74
CA ASN A 76 19.95 2.29 -1.63
C ASN A 76 19.13 3.26 -2.51
N ILE A 77 19.67 4.43 -2.86
CA ILE A 77 19.18 5.12 -4.07
C ILE A 77 19.60 4.22 -5.24
N GLU A 78 18.63 3.59 -5.90
CA GLU A 78 18.89 2.73 -7.06
C GLU A 78 19.68 3.54 -8.10
N SER A 79 20.87 3.01 -8.45
CA SER A 79 21.84 3.61 -9.35
C SER A 79 21.32 3.75 -10.78
#